data_AF-A0A1M6GF55-F1
#
_entry.id   AF-A0A1M6GF55-F1
#
_cell.length_a   1.000
_cell.length_b   1.000
_cell.length_c   1.000
_cell.angle_alpha   90.00
_cell.angle_beta   90.00
_cell.angle_gamma   90.00
#
_symmetry.space_group_name_H-M   'P 1'
#
loop_
_entity.id
_entity.type
_entity.pdbx_description
1 polymer ?
#
loop_
_entity_poly.entity_id
_entity_poly.type
_entity_poly.pdbx_seq_one_letter_code
_entity_poly.pdbx_strand_id
1 'polypeptide(L)'
;MSVSTSVGPRADAPVPFAIAGPAELRLGPERIGATSFTVTNLTGRPIRVRLQPRAAAPGNEAWYQVTGEREVPMAVGATLSVEVMARVPGDAPEGTSTLSLRAVDEADPERLTDGPAVAVTVPPPPPPPKKLPLVPILAAVLVLVLLGGGAFWFFAMRKQPPLNPAAPTIPDTAMVGVELKADVGRWERKPELTYQWFRCTGSTCEPIDDATADSYVPTVPDATLDLQLQVTGTNEDGALTASSNRSRVAQAPPRNTTLPALSGTPETGRTLTLDVGTWDDAVTIEQQWMSCPMDDASACTPIAGATGTTLLVGETLTAQMVRADVTATNPGGTMMLSSNTLGPIGVAKVPVPLVLGLQLGDGQTLIDALGLTANVIGQNSWCSVVLTQSIQAGTLVERGTAVTLTVAYQQFCLFLPDLGAINDRYLPFEITIPLQQGEGP
;
A
#
# COMPACT_ATOMS: atom_id res chain seq x y z
N MET A 1 -50.14 46.52 59.86
CA MET A 1 -48.94 45.68 59.77
C MET A 1 -49.37 44.24 59.56
N SER A 2 -49.24 43.75 58.33
CA SER A 2 -49.02 42.34 57.94
C SER A 2 -49.25 42.29 56.43
N VAL A 3 -48.15 42.44 55.71
CA VAL A 3 -48.09 42.59 54.24
C VAL A 3 -48.45 41.26 53.60
N SER A 4 -49.49 41.29 52.76
CA SER A 4 -49.92 40.18 51.92
C SER A 4 -49.15 40.28 50.59
N THR A 5 -48.14 39.44 50.39
CA THR A 5 -47.46 39.33 49.09
C THR A 5 -48.22 38.36 48.20
N SER A 6 -49.15 38.93 47.43
CA SER A 6 -49.58 38.41 46.14
C SER A 6 -48.35 38.15 45.25
N VAL A 7 -48.08 36.89 44.94
CA VAL A 7 -47.16 36.51 43.86
C VAL A 7 -48.01 36.34 42.61
N GLY A 8 -47.92 37.30 41.70
CA GLY A 8 -48.52 37.24 40.37
C GLY A 8 -47.95 36.09 39.53
N PRO A 9 -48.58 35.78 38.38
CA PRO A 9 -48.28 34.61 37.57
C PRO A 9 -46.81 34.59 37.14
N ARG A 10 -46.16 33.45 37.38
CA ARG A 10 -44.79 33.18 36.96
C ARG A 10 -44.73 33.28 35.43
N ALA A 11 -43.81 34.08 34.91
CA ALA A 11 -43.54 34.22 33.48
C ALA A 11 -43.39 32.85 32.82
N ASP A 12 -43.99 32.68 31.64
CA ASP A 12 -44.00 31.46 30.81
C ASP A 12 -42.63 30.77 30.83
N ALA A 13 -42.58 29.60 31.47
CA ALA A 13 -41.42 28.74 31.34
C ALA A 13 -41.29 28.31 29.86
N PRO A 14 -40.09 28.35 29.27
CA PRO A 14 -39.91 27.97 27.87
C PRO A 14 -40.37 26.53 27.66
N VAL A 15 -41.24 26.34 26.66
CA VAL A 15 -41.82 25.04 26.30
C VAL A 15 -40.70 24.04 26.00
N PRO A 16 -40.62 22.90 26.71
CA PRO A 16 -39.45 22.02 26.65
C PRO A 16 -39.29 21.28 25.32
N PHE A 17 -40.39 21.07 24.60
CA PHE A 17 -40.42 20.39 23.30
C PHE A 17 -41.30 21.15 22.30
N ALA A 18 -40.94 21.11 21.01
CA ALA A 18 -41.87 21.41 19.93
C ALA A 18 -42.39 20.11 19.33
N ILE A 19 -43.71 19.98 19.15
CA ILE A 19 -44.34 18.79 18.57
C ILE A 19 -45.19 19.21 17.38
N ALA A 20 -44.95 18.58 16.23
CA ALA A 20 -45.78 18.69 15.04
C ALA A 20 -46.37 17.32 14.68
N GLY A 21 -47.56 17.31 14.09
CA GLY A 21 -48.25 16.09 13.66
C GLY A 21 -49.25 16.42 12.55
N PRO A 22 -49.83 15.43 11.89
CA PRO A 22 -50.81 15.66 10.84
C PRO A 22 -52.15 16.11 11.42
N ALA A 23 -53.03 16.63 10.55
CA ALA A 23 -54.37 17.05 10.95
C ALA A 23 -55.33 15.88 11.19
N GLU A 24 -55.13 14.75 10.51
CA GLU A 24 -56.03 13.59 10.55
C GLU A 24 -55.25 12.27 10.50
N LEU A 25 -55.71 11.27 11.26
CA LEU A 25 -55.33 9.86 11.15
C LEU A 25 -56.52 9.07 10.58
N ARG A 26 -56.32 8.50 9.38
CA ARG A 26 -57.32 7.67 8.71
C ARG A 26 -57.12 6.21 9.06
N LEU A 27 -58.19 5.56 9.53
CA LEU A 27 -58.21 4.14 9.79
C LEU A 27 -58.71 3.38 8.56
N GLY A 28 -58.06 2.26 8.23
CA GLY A 28 -58.54 1.34 7.20
C GLY A 28 -59.83 0.61 7.60
N PRO A 29 -60.38 -0.23 6.71
CA PRO A 29 -61.61 -0.99 6.97
C PRO A 29 -61.49 -1.96 8.17
N GLU A 30 -60.27 -2.37 8.53
CA GLU A 30 -59.97 -3.18 9.72
C GLU A 30 -59.78 -2.35 11.00
N ARG A 31 -60.06 -1.04 10.97
CA ARG A 31 -59.88 -0.09 12.08
C ARG A 31 -58.43 0.02 12.59
N ILE A 32 -57.47 -0.17 11.69
CA ILE A 32 -56.03 -0.03 11.91
C ILE A 32 -55.48 1.11 11.04
N GLY A 33 -54.56 1.92 11.56
CA GLY A 33 -53.86 2.97 10.83
C GLY A 33 -52.58 3.41 11.55
N ALA A 34 -51.75 4.24 10.91
CA ALA A 34 -50.54 4.79 11.51
C ALA A 34 -50.35 6.27 11.11
N THR A 35 -49.69 7.03 11.97
CA THR A 35 -49.38 8.45 11.77
C THR A 35 -48.02 8.80 12.37
N SER A 36 -47.30 9.76 11.79
CA SER A 36 -46.02 10.25 12.30
C SER A 36 -46.13 11.61 12.98
N PHE A 37 -45.50 11.76 14.14
CA PHE A 37 -45.27 13.04 14.81
C PHE A 37 -43.79 13.39 14.77
N THR A 38 -43.49 14.68 14.79
CA THR A 38 -42.13 15.20 14.87
C THR A 38 -41.96 15.88 16.21
N VAL A 39 -40.96 15.46 17.00
CA VAL A 39 -40.64 16.02 18.32
C VAL A 39 -39.25 16.64 18.28
N THR A 40 -39.12 17.90 18.68
CA THR A 40 -37.83 18.62 18.73
C THR A 40 -37.51 19.03 20.16
N ASN A 41 -36.27 18.75 20.60
CA ASN A 41 -35.80 19.11 21.94
C ASN A 41 -35.37 20.58 22.02
N LEU A 42 -36.10 21.39 22.80
CA LEU A 42 -35.84 22.82 23.02
C LEU A 42 -35.30 23.14 24.42
N THR A 43 -34.96 22.12 25.22
CA THR A 43 -34.55 22.30 26.62
C THR A 43 -33.16 22.92 26.82
N GLY A 44 -32.39 23.11 25.75
CA GLY A 44 -31.02 23.63 25.81
C GLY A 44 -29.98 22.64 26.35
N ARG A 45 -30.39 21.41 26.69
CA ARG A 45 -29.52 20.32 27.17
C ARG A 45 -29.93 18.97 26.56
N PRO A 46 -29.02 17.97 26.48
CA PRO A 46 -29.41 16.62 26.11
C PRO A 46 -30.33 16.04 27.19
N ILE A 47 -31.40 15.37 26.78
CA ILE A 47 -32.39 14.76 27.67
C ILE A 47 -32.84 13.39 27.13
N ARG A 48 -33.52 12.61 27.96
CA ARG A 48 -34.34 11.48 27.49
C ARG A 48 -35.79 11.90 27.49
N VAL A 49 -36.45 11.77 26.35
CA VAL A 49 -37.87 12.09 26.20
C VAL A 49 -38.69 10.82 26.37
N ARG A 50 -39.74 10.88 27.20
CA ARG A 50 -40.77 9.83 27.27
C ARG A 50 -41.97 10.24 26.41
N LEU A 51 -42.33 9.39 25.45
CA LEU A 51 -43.38 9.63 24.46
C LEU A 51 -44.67 8.91 24.89
N GLN A 52 -45.76 9.66 25.06
CA GLN A 52 -47.03 9.15 25.57
C GLN A 52 -48.19 9.57 24.65
N PRO A 53 -48.82 8.64 23.92
CA PRO A 53 -50.08 8.90 23.23
C PRO A 53 -51.18 9.26 24.23
N ARG A 54 -51.99 10.24 23.89
CA ARG A 54 -53.12 10.72 24.69
C ARG A 54 -54.38 10.69 23.84
N ALA A 55 -55.40 10.02 24.34
CA ALA A 55 -56.73 10.00 23.74
C ALA A 55 -57.64 10.99 24.47
N ALA A 56 -58.62 11.57 23.77
CA ALA A 56 -59.62 12.45 24.40
C ALA A 56 -60.50 11.75 25.44
N ALA A 57 -60.82 10.47 25.25
CA ALA A 57 -61.61 9.68 26.18
C ALA A 57 -60.70 8.79 27.06
N PRO A 58 -60.87 8.79 28.40
CA PRO A 58 -60.13 7.91 29.29
C PRO A 58 -60.33 6.44 28.91
N GLY A 59 -59.24 5.67 28.81
CA GLY A 59 -59.26 4.25 28.42
C GLY A 59 -58.99 3.98 26.93
N ASN A 60 -59.15 4.97 26.05
CA ASN A 60 -58.84 4.82 24.63
C ASN A 60 -57.34 4.96 24.31
N GLU A 61 -56.50 5.28 25.30
CA GLU A 61 -55.04 5.34 25.15
C GLU A 61 -54.46 3.99 24.73
N ALA A 62 -55.08 2.88 25.14
CA ALA A 62 -54.70 1.53 24.75
C ALA A 62 -54.85 1.24 23.24
N TRP A 63 -55.58 2.09 22.52
CA TRP A 63 -55.72 1.99 21.06
C TRP A 63 -54.46 2.43 20.34
N TYR A 64 -53.57 3.19 20.99
CA TYR A 64 -52.43 3.83 20.36
C TYR A 64 -51.11 3.29 20.89
N GLN A 65 -50.20 2.95 20.00
CA GLN A 65 -48.88 2.42 20.34
C GLN A 65 -47.81 3.19 19.58
N VAL A 66 -46.83 3.73 20.31
CA VAL A 66 -45.60 4.27 19.71
C VAL A 66 -44.78 3.10 19.16
N THR A 67 -44.40 3.16 17.88
CA THR A 67 -43.53 2.19 17.25
C THR A 67 -42.08 2.45 17.66
N GLY A 68 -41.41 1.45 18.25
CA GLY A 68 -40.02 1.56 18.72
C GLY A 68 -39.91 1.86 20.22
N GLU A 69 -38.78 2.45 20.63
CA GLU A 69 -38.52 2.80 22.02
C GLU A 69 -39.38 3.99 22.47
N ARG A 70 -40.02 3.88 23.63
CA ARG A 70 -40.85 4.96 24.21
C ARG A 70 -40.03 6.02 24.93
N GLU A 71 -38.78 5.72 25.22
CA GLU A 71 -37.83 6.57 25.93
C GLU A 71 -36.59 6.74 25.06
N VAL A 72 -36.41 7.91 24.48
CA VAL A 72 -35.41 8.14 23.44
C VAL A 72 -34.46 9.26 23.87
N PRO A 73 -33.13 9.05 23.82
CA PRO A 73 -32.17 10.13 24.07
C PRO A 73 -32.19 11.15 22.92
N MET A 74 -32.30 12.43 23.26
CA MET A 74 -32.30 13.54 22.31
C MET A 74 -31.23 14.57 22.67
N ALA A 75 -30.34 14.86 21.71
CA ALA A 75 -29.42 15.99 21.81
C ALA A 75 -30.16 17.34 21.73
N VAL A 76 -29.46 18.43 22.05
CA VAL A 76 -30.01 19.80 21.96
C VAL A 76 -30.40 20.11 20.52
N GLY A 77 -31.64 20.56 20.29
CA GLY A 77 -32.15 20.88 18.95
C GLY A 77 -32.39 19.66 18.05
N ALA A 78 -32.15 18.44 18.52
CA ALA A 78 -32.42 17.23 17.76
C ALA A 78 -33.91 17.08 17.50
N THR A 79 -34.25 16.53 16.33
CA THR A 79 -35.62 16.26 15.90
C THR A 79 -35.80 14.76 15.69
N LEU A 80 -36.84 14.20 16.30
CA LEU A 80 -37.19 12.79 16.27
C LEU A 80 -38.52 12.61 15.52
N SER A 81 -38.56 11.70 14.55
CA SER A 81 -39.78 11.24 13.91
C SER A 81 -40.34 10.03 14.66
N VAL A 82 -41.57 10.14 15.15
CA VAL A 82 -42.24 9.16 16.02
C VAL A 82 -43.47 8.63 15.30
N GLU A 83 -43.49 7.35 14.97
CA GLU A 83 -44.69 6.71 14.42
C GLU A 83 -45.60 6.21 15.54
N VAL A 84 -46.88 6.51 15.44
CA VAL A 84 -47.94 6.04 16.34
C VAL A 84 -48.92 5.20 15.55
N MET A 85 -48.98 3.91 15.88
CA MET A 85 -49.92 2.96 15.33
C MET A 85 -51.22 3.01 16.15
N ALA A 86 -52.36 3.09 15.47
CA ALA A 86 -53.68 2.97 16.05
C ALA A 86 -54.32 1.62 15.69
N ARG A 87 -54.87 0.94 16.70
CA ARG A 87 -55.67 -0.27 16.59
C ARG A 87 -56.92 -0.11 17.45
N VAL A 88 -58.03 0.25 16.81
CA VAL A 88 -59.30 0.49 17.50
C VAL A 88 -60.10 -0.82 17.61
N PRO A 89 -60.58 -1.21 18.80
CA PRO A 89 -61.43 -2.38 18.99
C PRO A 89 -62.67 -2.39 18.10
N GLY A 90 -63.12 -3.60 17.71
CA GLY A 90 -64.27 -3.77 16.81
C GLY A 90 -65.61 -3.35 17.42
N ASP A 91 -65.70 -3.31 18.75
CA ASP A 91 -66.87 -2.89 19.54
C ASP A 91 -66.90 -1.39 19.86
N ALA A 92 -65.85 -0.64 19.48
CA ALA A 92 -65.83 0.80 19.68
C ALA A 92 -66.92 1.52 18.84
N PRO A 93 -67.61 2.52 19.41
CA PRO A 93 -68.61 3.28 18.67
C PRO A 93 -68.01 4.00 17.46
N GLU A 94 -68.80 4.14 16.40
CA GLU A 94 -68.42 4.99 15.26
C GLU A 94 -68.41 6.47 15.68
N GLY A 95 -67.51 7.26 15.08
CA GLY A 95 -67.40 8.68 15.38
C GLY A 95 -65.98 9.22 15.24
N THR A 96 -65.84 10.51 15.53
CA THR A 96 -64.55 11.19 15.52
C THR A 96 -63.99 11.24 16.95
N SER A 97 -62.78 10.72 17.13
CA SER A 97 -62.00 10.88 18.36
C SER A 97 -60.78 11.78 18.10
N THR A 98 -60.05 12.17 19.15
CA THR A 98 -58.80 12.93 19.00
C THR A 98 -57.65 12.22 19.70
N LEU A 99 -56.50 12.25 19.03
CA LEU A 99 -55.21 11.74 19.47
C LEU A 99 -54.22 12.90 19.57
N SER A 100 -53.51 13.05 20.67
CA SER A 100 -52.32 13.90 20.75
C SER A 100 -51.12 13.09 21.25
N LEU A 101 -49.91 13.53 20.91
CA LEU A 101 -48.68 12.96 21.44
C LEU A 101 -48.12 13.89 22.51
N ARG A 102 -47.88 13.37 23.71
CA ARG A 102 -47.22 14.08 24.80
C ARG A 102 -45.75 13.69 24.86
N ALA A 103 -44.87 14.69 24.94
CA ALA A 103 -43.45 14.52 25.23
C ALA A 103 -43.17 15.00 26.66
N VAL A 104 -42.51 14.16 27.46
CA VAL A 104 -42.18 14.45 28.86
C VAL A 104 -40.67 14.30 29.06
N ASP A 105 -40.03 15.26 29.73
CA ASP A 105 -38.64 15.11 30.20
C ASP A 105 -38.63 14.02 31.28
N GLU A 106 -37.84 12.97 31.08
CA GLU A 106 -37.75 11.87 32.04
C GLU A 106 -37.19 12.33 33.40
N ALA A 107 -36.25 13.28 33.39
CA ALA A 107 -35.60 13.78 34.60
C ALA A 107 -36.47 14.77 35.39
N ASP A 108 -37.46 15.38 34.74
CA ASP A 108 -38.38 16.35 35.34
C ASP A 108 -39.77 16.21 34.72
N PRO A 109 -40.65 15.36 35.29
CA PRO A 109 -41.97 15.09 34.72
C PRO A 109 -42.91 16.29 34.64
N GLU A 110 -42.60 17.41 35.32
CA GLU A 110 -43.35 18.65 35.20
C GLU A 110 -43.03 19.40 33.89
N ARG A 111 -41.88 19.08 33.25
CA ARG A 111 -41.48 19.63 31.94
C ARG A 111 -42.01 18.75 30.83
N LEU A 112 -43.26 19.01 30.42
CA LEU A 112 -43.93 18.32 29.32
C LEU A 112 -44.48 19.29 28.26
N THR A 113 -44.66 18.78 27.05
CA THR A 113 -45.42 19.44 25.98
C THR A 113 -46.47 18.46 25.43
N ASP A 114 -47.71 18.91 25.31
CA ASP A 114 -48.76 18.22 24.55
C ASP A 114 -48.74 18.69 23.08
N GLY A 115 -48.69 17.74 22.16
CA GLY A 115 -48.73 17.99 20.73
C GLY A 115 -50.13 18.34 20.21
N PRO A 116 -50.25 18.65 18.90
CA PRO A 116 -51.53 18.99 18.29
C PRO A 116 -52.54 17.84 18.39
N ALA A 117 -53.83 18.19 18.46
CA ALA A 117 -54.92 17.23 18.40
C ALA A 117 -55.12 16.75 16.96
N VAL A 118 -54.90 15.46 16.73
CA VAL A 118 -55.10 14.76 15.46
C VAL A 118 -56.48 14.13 15.47
N ALA A 119 -57.32 14.44 14.48
CA ALA A 119 -58.64 13.83 14.35
C ALA A 119 -58.51 12.37 13.91
N VAL A 120 -59.19 11.46 14.59
CA VAL A 120 -59.23 10.02 14.29
C VAL A 120 -60.66 9.65 13.92
N THR A 121 -60.90 9.36 12.64
CA THR A 121 -62.24 8.99 12.15
C THR A 121 -62.40 7.48 12.21
N VAL A 122 -63.25 6.98 13.14
CA VAL A 122 -63.52 5.56 13.30
C VAL A 122 -64.65 5.14 12.35
N PRO A 123 -64.40 4.23 11.38
CA PRO A 123 -65.41 3.78 10.43
C PRO A 123 -66.47 2.89 11.12
N PRO A 124 -67.68 2.74 10.53
CA PRO A 124 -68.74 1.90 11.07
C PRO A 124 -68.26 0.48 11.38
N PRO A 125 -68.77 -0.16 12.45
CA PRO A 125 -68.34 -1.51 12.81
C PRO A 125 -68.65 -2.48 11.67
N PRO A 126 -67.77 -3.45 11.38
CA PRO A 126 -68.01 -4.43 10.32
C PRO A 126 -69.32 -5.18 10.63
N PRO A 127 -70.18 -5.43 9.61
CA PRO A 127 -71.49 -6.05 9.84
C PRO A 127 -71.31 -7.44 10.47
N PRO A 128 -72.10 -7.79 11.51
CA PRO A 128 -72.00 -9.10 12.14
C PRO A 128 -72.29 -10.20 11.12
N PRO A 129 -71.51 -11.31 11.12
CA PRO A 129 -71.71 -12.38 10.16
C PRO A 129 -73.11 -12.98 10.30
N LYS A 130 -73.82 -13.08 9.17
CA LYS A 130 -75.19 -13.57 9.07
C LYS A 130 -75.22 -15.06 9.44
N LYS A 131 -75.98 -15.43 10.49
CA LYS A 131 -76.18 -16.83 10.90
C LYS A 131 -77.02 -17.55 9.84
N LEU A 132 -76.38 -18.39 9.00
CA LEU A 132 -77.06 -19.32 8.11
C LEU A 132 -77.16 -20.72 8.78
N PRO A 133 -78.21 -21.51 8.53
CA PRO A 133 -78.47 -22.75 9.27
C PRO A 133 -77.45 -23.86 8.95
N LEU A 134 -76.83 -24.38 10.03
CA LEU A 134 -76.06 -25.62 10.09
C LEU A 134 -76.92 -26.78 9.56
N VAL A 135 -76.65 -27.36 8.38
CA VAL A 135 -76.80 -28.81 8.11
C VAL A 135 -76.05 -29.28 6.83
N PRO A 136 -75.84 -28.52 5.73
CA PRO A 136 -75.05 -29.04 4.59
C PRO A 136 -73.55 -28.71 4.66
N ILE A 137 -73.08 -28.02 5.71
CA ILE A 137 -71.70 -27.50 5.84
C ILE A 137 -70.67 -28.61 6.14
N LEU A 138 -71.06 -29.72 6.76
CA LEU A 138 -70.12 -30.80 7.12
C LEU A 138 -69.48 -31.50 5.91
N ALA A 139 -70.19 -31.63 4.78
CA ALA A 139 -69.63 -32.23 3.57
C ALA A 139 -68.73 -31.26 2.79
N ALA A 140 -69.07 -29.96 2.74
CA ALA A 140 -68.28 -28.96 2.05
C ALA A 140 -67.03 -28.53 2.85
N VAL A 141 -67.10 -28.50 4.19
CA VAL A 141 -65.95 -28.21 5.07
C VAL A 141 -64.98 -29.39 5.11
N LEU A 142 -65.43 -30.64 5.01
CA LEU A 142 -64.49 -31.76 4.87
C LEU A 142 -63.69 -31.66 3.57
N VAL A 143 -64.33 -31.25 2.46
CA VAL A 143 -63.66 -31.04 1.16
C VAL A 143 -62.78 -29.78 1.16
N LEU A 144 -63.18 -28.68 1.82
CA LEU A 144 -62.37 -27.46 1.95
C LEU A 144 -61.26 -27.55 3.00
N VAL A 145 -61.37 -28.41 4.01
CA VAL A 145 -60.27 -28.71 4.95
C VAL A 145 -59.28 -29.68 4.30
N LEU A 146 -59.75 -30.63 3.46
CA LEU A 146 -58.89 -31.48 2.65
C LEU A 146 -58.22 -30.73 1.48
N LEU A 147 -58.86 -29.71 0.90
CA LEU A 147 -58.28 -28.89 -0.18
C LEU A 147 -57.59 -27.61 0.30
N GLY A 148 -58.02 -27.02 1.41
CA GLY A 148 -57.52 -25.75 1.96
C GLY A 148 -56.56 -25.90 3.15
N GLY A 149 -56.49 -27.10 3.76
CA GLY A 149 -55.44 -27.43 4.74
C GLY A 149 -54.04 -27.40 4.15
N GLY A 150 -53.91 -27.56 2.82
CA GLY A 150 -52.64 -27.45 2.11
C GLY A 150 -52.13 -26.01 2.00
N ALA A 151 -53.00 -25.01 1.81
CA ALA A 151 -52.60 -23.65 1.49
C ALA A 151 -52.16 -22.82 2.71
N PHE A 152 -52.79 -23.01 3.88
CA PHE A 152 -52.39 -22.31 5.11
C PHE A 152 -51.15 -22.93 5.78
N TRP A 153 -50.89 -24.22 5.55
CA TRP A 153 -49.59 -24.84 5.84
C TRP A 153 -48.50 -24.43 4.82
N PHE A 154 -48.87 -23.95 3.62
CA PHE A 154 -47.93 -23.58 2.55
C PHE A 154 -47.19 -22.25 2.77
N PHE A 155 -47.73 -21.33 3.59
CA PHE A 155 -47.10 -20.03 3.84
C PHE A 155 -46.26 -19.97 5.13
N ALA A 156 -46.56 -20.81 6.13
CA ALA A 156 -45.80 -20.87 7.38
C ALA A 156 -44.46 -21.64 7.25
N MET A 157 -44.24 -22.35 6.14
CA MET A 157 -42.99 -23.02 5.78
C MET A 157 -42.36 -22.45 4.50
N ARG A 158 -42.47 -21.14 4.25
CA ARG A 158 -41.52 -20.51 3.31
C ARG A 158 -40.18 -20.44 4.01
N LYS A 159 -39.37 -21.50 3.83
CA LYS A 159 -37.93 -21.40 4.01
C LYS A 159 -37.45 -20.20 3.15
N GLN A 160 -36.57 -19.37 3.70
CA GLN A 160 -36.23 -18.05 3.14
C GLN A 160 -34.73 -17.96 2.88
N PRO A 161 -34.29 -17.22 1.83
CA PRO A 161 -32.87 -17.13 1.50
C PRO A 161 -32.07 -16.50 2.64
N PRO A 162 -30.74 -16.70 2.66
CA PRO A 162 -29.88 -16.22 3.73
C PRO A 162 -29.97 -14.70 3.92
N LEU A 163 -29.72 -14.23 5.14
CA LEU A 163 -29.66 -12.81 5.48
C LEU A 163 -28.32 -12.50 6.15
N ASN A 164 -27.69 -11.39 5.74
CA ASN A 164 -26.46 -10.88 6.33
C ASN A 164 -26.72 -9.53 7.03
N PRO A 165 -27.08 -9.53 8.33
CA PRO A 165 -27.28 -8.30 9.10
C PRO A 165 -25.98 -7.61 9.55
N ALA A 166 -24.83 -8.25 9.45
CA ALA A 166 -23.52 -7.64 9.73
C ALA A 166 -22.49 -8.14 8.73
N ALA A 167 -22.01 -7.23 7.88
CA ALA A 167 -21.11 -7.55 6.78
C ALA A 167 -19.79 -8.17 7.27
N PRO A 168 -19.15 -9.02 6.45
CA PRO A 168 -17.80 -9.50 6.72
C PRO A 168 -16.82 -8.33 6.88
N THR A 169 -15.74 -8.54 7.62
CA THR A 169 -14.63 -7.57 7.72
C THR A 169 -13.28 -8.26 7.66
N ILE A 170 -12.28 -7.54 7.17
CA ILE A 170 -10.87 -7.96 7.17
C ILE A 170 -10.02 -6.89 7.85
N PRO A 171 -8.91 -7.25 8.51
CA PRO A 171 -8.00 -6.28 9.11
C PRO A 171 -7.51 -5.24 8.10
N ASP A 172 -7.36 -3.98 8.50
CA ASP A 172 -6.81 -2.87 7.71
C ASP A 172 -5.27 -2.83 7.66
N THR A 173 -4.64 -3.89 8.16
CA THR A 173 -3.19 -4.07 8.31
C THR A 173 -2.64 -5.16 7.41
N ALA A 174 -3.26 -5.38 6.24
CA ALA A 174 -2.80 -6.38 5.28
C ALA A 174 -1.34 -6.18 4.91
N MET A 175 -0.55 -7.24 5.01
CA MET A 175 0.87 -7.23 4.70
C MET A 175 1.27 -8.53 4.01
N VAL A 176 2.16 -8.46 3.02
CA VAL A 176 2.72 -9.64 2.35
C VAL A 176 3.31 -10.62 3.37
N GLY A 177 2.96 -11.90 3.24
CA GLY A 177 3.43 -12.99 4.10
C GLY A 177 2.76 -13.07 5.48
N VAL A 178 1.87 -12.14 5.82
CA VAL A 178 1.15 -12.12 7.11
C VAL A 178 -0.28 -12.59 6.89
N GLU A 179 -0.70 -13.63 7.62
CA GLU A 179 -2.06 -14.16 7.51
C GLU A 179 -3.11 -13.11 7.91
N LEU A 180 -4.07 -12.88 7.02
CA LEU A 180 -5.28 -12.13 7.27
C LEU A 180 -6.39 -13.09 7.63
N LYS A 181 -6.87 -13.03 8.87
CA LYS A 181 -8.08 -13.73 9.28
C LYS A 181 -9.29 -12.81 9.15
N ALA A 182 -10.29 -13.23 8.39
CA ALA A 182 -11.53 -12.48 8.24
C ALA A 182 -12.50 -12.74 9.39
N ASP A 183 -13.26 -11.71 9.78
CA ASP A 183 -14.53 -11.89 10.45
C ASP A 183 -15.60 -12.09 9.36
N VAL A 184 -16.22 -13.26 9.34
CA VAL A 184 -17.21 -13.63 8.30
C VAL A 184 -18.55 -12.91 8.46
N GLY A 185 -18.70 -12.09 9.50
CA GLY A 185 -19.90 -11.34 9.81
C GLY A 185 -20.99 -12.20 10.45
N ARG A 186 -22.18 -11.61 10.62
CA ARG A 186 -23.36 -12.32 11.16
C ARG A 186 -24.23 -12.80 10.01
N TRP A 187 -24.56 -14.09 10.03
CA TRP A 187 -25.48 -14.73 9.09
C TRP A 187 -26.66 -15.33 9.83
N GLU A 188 -27.86 -15.11 9.30
CA GLU A 188 -29.10 -15.71 9.80
C GLU A 188 -29.60 -16.78 8.83
N ARG A 189 -30.51 -17.63 9.31
CA ARG A 189 -31.11 -18.76 8.55
C ARG A 189 -30.12 -19.85 8.18
N LYS A 190 -29.03 -19.94 8.96
CA LYS A 190 -28.04 -21.03 8.98
C LYS A 190 -27.57 -21.46 7.57
N PRO A 191 -27.06 -20.54 6.75
CA PRO A 191 -26.46 -20.91 5.48
C PRO A 191 -25.15 -21.66 5.68
N GLU A 192 -24.77 -22.46 4.68
CA GLU A 192 -23.39 -22.90 4.47
C GLU A 192 -22.62 -21.74 3.82
N LEU A 193 -21.40 -21.45 4.31
CA LEU A 193 -20.60 -20.32 3.85
C LEU A 193 -19.47 -20.77 2.93
N THR A 194 -19.30 -20.08 1.81
CA THR A 194 -18.14 -20.17 0.94
C THR A 194 -17.45 -18.83 0.81
N TYR A 195 -16.16 -18.86 0.51
CA TYR A 195 -15.28 -17.69 0.51
C TYR A 195 -14.60 -17.56 -0.84
N GLN A 196 -14.36 -16.32 -1.25
CA GLN A 196 -13.50 -16.01 -2.39
C GLN A 196 -12.81 -14.68 -2.11
N TRP A 197 -11.47 -14.70 -2.12
CA TRP A 197 -10.68 -13.48 -2.04
C TRP A 197 -10.49 -12.86 -3.42
N PHE A 198 -10.41 -11.54 -3.44
CA PHE A 198 -10.25 -10.74 -4.64
C PHE A 198 -9.09 -9.76 -4.47
N ARG A 199 -8.32 -9.59 -5.55
CA ARG A 199 -7.39 -8.47 -5.72
C ARG A 199 -8.12 -7.33 -6.39
N CYS A 200 -8.00 -6.11 -5.89
CA CYS A 200 -8.70 -4.95 -6.41
C CYS A 200 -7.71 -3.86 -6.85
N THR A 201 -7.90 -3.35 -8.07
CA THR A 201 -7.19 -2.23 -8.68
C THR A 201 -8.20 -1.11 -8.99
N GLY A 202 -8.20 -0.06 -8.16
CA GLY A 202 -9.22 0.98 -8.27
C GLY A 202 -10.62 0.41 -8.07
N SER A 203 -11.51 0.52 -9.05
CA SER A 203 -12.87 -0.04 -8.98
C SER A 203 -12.96 -1.52 -9.35
N THR A 204 -11.97 -2.06 -10.05
CA THR A 204 -11.99 -3.44 -10.59
C THR A 204 -11.49 -4.42 -9.55
N CYS A 205 -12.14 -5.57 -9.41
CA CYS A 205 -11.70 -6.66 -8.55
C CYS A 205 -11.70 -7.97 -9.33
N GLU A 206 -10.61 -8.73 -9.22
CA GLU A 206 -10.42 -10.02 -9.86
C GLU A 206 -10.25 -11.10 -8.78
N PRO A 207 -10.87 -12.27 -8.94
CA PRO A 207 -10.73 -13.36 -7.98
C PRO A 207 -9.27 -13.83 -7.93
N ILE A 208 -8.81 -14.17 -6.73
CA ILE A 208 -7.52 -14.81 -6.52
C ILE A 208 -7.74 -16.31 -6.58
N ASP A 209 -7.04 -16.99 -7.50
CA ASP A 209 -7.16 -18.43 -7.68
C ASP A 209 -6.89 -19.19 -6.37
N ASP A 210 -7.70 -20.22 -6.11
CA ASP A 210 -7.65 -21.09 -4.93
C ASP A 210 -7.82 -20.43 -3.55
N ALA A 211 -7.97 -19.10 -3.48
CA ALA A 211 -8.17 -18.35 -2.25
C ALA A 211 -9.63 -18.44 -1.76
N THR A 212 -9.99 -19.61 -1.23
CA THR A 212 -11.37 -20.00 -0.87
C THR A 212 -11.57 -20.27 0.63
N ALA A 213 -10.62 -19.89 1.46
CA ALA A 213 -10.70 -19.98 2.91
C ALA A 213 -11.17 -18.66 3.55
N ASP A 214 -11.57 -18.72 4.82
CA ASP A 214 -11.88 -17.55 5.65
C ASP A 214 -10.62 -16.81 6.15
N SER A 215 -9.43 -17.26 5.72
CA SER A 215 -8.18 -16.54 5.83
C SER A 215 -7.42 -16.54 4.50
N TYR A 216 -6.49 -15.59 4.37
CA TYR A 216 -5.60 -15.48 3.22
C TYR A 216 -4.25 -14.90 3.62
N VAL A 217 -3.17 -15.42 3.04
CA VAL A 217 -1.81 -14.88 3.22
C VAL A 217 -1.46 -14.11 1.95
N PRO A 218 -1.41 -12.77 1.98
CA PRO A 218 -1.07 -11.98 0.81
C PRO A 218 0.34 -12.31 0.29
N THR A 219 0.47 -12.33 -1.03
CA THR A 219 1.71 -12.65 -1.73
C THR A 219 2.30 -11.42 -2.41
N VAL A 220 3.51 -11.50 -2.96
CA VAL A 220 4.17 -10.37 -3.64
C VAL A 220 3.32 -9.76 -4.77
N PRO A 221 2.61 -10.54 -5.62
CA PRO A 221 1.67 -9.97 -6.58
C PRO A 221 0.62 -9.05 -5.96
N ASP A 222 0.18 -9.32 -4.72
CA ASP A 222 -0.87 -8.57 -4.01
C ASP A 222 -0.36 -7.25 -3.45
N ALA A 223 0.97 -7.07 -3.36
CA ALA A 223 1.57 -5.85 -2.84
C ALA A 223 1.02 -4.61 -3.53
N THR A 224 0.74 -3.56 -2.74
CA THR A 224 0.20 -2.26 -3.18
C THR A 224 -1.24 -2.31 -3.74
N LEU A 225 -1.85 -3.49 -3.84
CA LEU A 225 -3.25 -3.67 -4.22
C LEU A 225 -4.15 -3.71 -2.99
N ASP A 226 -5.46 -3.58 -3.21
CA ASP A 226 -6.45 -3.75 -2.14
C ASP A 226 -7.00 -5.17 -2.19
N LEU A 227 -7.08 -5.84 -1.05
CA LEU A 227 -7.77 -7.13 -0.93
C LEU A 227 -9.21 -6.92 -0.47
N GLN A 228 -10.09 -7.80 -0.95
CA GLN A 228 -11.47 -7.90 -0.51
C GLN A 228 -11.88 -9.36 -0.41
N LEU A 229 -12.61 -9.72 0.65
CA LEU A 229 -13.25 -11.02 0.78
C LEU A 229 -14.71 -10.91 0.37
N GLN A 230 -15.19 -11.83 -0.46
CA GLN A 230 -16.61 -12.10 -0.62
C GLN A 230 -16.99 -13.38 0.10
N VAL A 231 -18.05 -13.30 0.89
CA VAL A 231 -18.64 -14.43 1.61
C VAL A 231 -20.01 -14.71 1.02
N THR A 232 -20.21 -15.92 0.51
CA THR A 232 -21.50 -16.35 -0.04
C THR A 232 -22.13 -17.35 0.90
N GLY A 233 -23.26 -16.98 1.50
CA GLY A 233 -24.10 -17.88 2.25
C GLY A 233 -25.11 -18.55 1.34
N THR A 234 -25.19 -19.88 1.37
CA THR A 234 -26.15 -20.68 0.59
C THR A 234 -27.01 -21.53 1.52
N ASN A 235 -28.32 -21.53 1.27
CA ASN A 235 -29.25 -22.50 1.83
C ASN A 235 -30.15 -23.06 0.71
N GLU A 236 -31.08 -23.95 1.06
CA GLU A 236 -31.98 -24.57 0.07
C GLU A 236 -32.84 -23.56 -0.72
N ASP A 237 -32.97 -22.32 -0.24
CA ASP A 237 -33.85 -21.29 -0.81
C ASP A 237 -33.11 -20.24 -1.64
N GLY A 238 -31.78 -20.30 -1.66
CA GLY A 238 -30.95 -19.42 -2.47
C GLY A 238 -29.61 -19.09 -1.84
N ALA A 239 -28.95 -18.11 -2.44
CA ALA A 239 -27.65 -17.61 -2.02
C ALA A 239 -27.67 -16.09 -1.85
N LEU A 240 -26.88 -15.60 -0.90
CA LEU A 240 -26.61 -14.18 -0.70
C LEU A 240 -25.10 -13.99 -0.56
N THR A 241 -24.54 -13.03 -1.31
CA THR A 241 -23.12 -12.67 -1.23
C THR A 241 -22.98 -11.32 -0.54
N ALA A 242 -22.09 -11.26 0.45
CA ALA A 242 -21.68 -10.03 1.13
C ALA A 242 -20.17 -9.81 0.96
N SER A 243 -19.75 -8.56 0.81
CA SER A 243 -18.34 -8.19 0.65
C SER A 243 -17.79 -7.54 1.91
N SER A 244 -16.51 -7.77 2.21
CA SER A 244 -15.81 -7.09 3.28
C SER A 244 -15.44 -5.65 2.93
N ASN A 245 -14.94 -4.92 3.93
CA ASN A 245 -14.09 -3.75 3.67
C ASN A 245 -12.87 -4.16 2.82
N ARG A 246 -12.23 -3.16 2.21
CA ARG A 246 -10.97 -3.34 1.50
C ARG A 246 -9.79 -3.08 2.42
N SER A 247 -8.70 -3.81 2.20
CA SER A 247 -7.45 -3.64 2.94
C SER A 247 -6.28 -3.57 1.98
N ARG A 248 -5.54 -2.47 2.03
CA ARG A 248 -4.38 -2.24 1.17
C ARG A 248 -3.22 -3.08 1.66
N VAL A 249 -2.65 -3.92 0.79
CA VAL A 249 -1.53 -4.79 1.14
C VAL A 249 -0.24 -3.98 1.17
N ALA A 250 0.31 -3.80 2.36
CA ALA A 250 1.65 -3.27 2.55
C ALA A 250 2.71 -4.34 2.22
N GLN A 251 3.87 -3.87 1.78
CA GLN A 251 5.09 -4.67 1.69
C GLN A 251 6.20 -3.89 2.39
N ALA A 252 7.07 -4.58 3.12
CA ALA A 252 8.24 -3.93 3.72
C ALA A 252 9.27 -3.62 2.62
N PRO A 253 10.09 -2.56 2.77
CA PRO A 253 11.28 -2.37 1.94
C PRO A 253 12.21 -3.59 2.04
N PRO A 254 13.02 -3.84 1.01
CA PRO A 254 13.89 -5.01 1.00
C PRO A 254 14.95 -4.92 2.10
N ARG A 255 15.32 -6.07 2.66
CA ARG A 255 16.38 -6.16 3.67
C ARG A 255 17.55 -6.93 3.11
N ASN A 256 18.74 -6.37 3.33
CA ASN A 256 19.97 -7.02 2.96
C ASN A 256 20.28 -8.18 3.92
N THR A 257 20.67 -9.32 3.37
CA THR A 257 21.10 -10.51 4.12
C THR A 257 22.62 -10.71 4.06
N THR A 258 23.28 -10.22 3.01
CA THR A 258 24.75 -10.08 2.97
C THR A 258 25.16 -8.74 2.38
N LEU A 259 26.03 -8.00 3.06
CA LEU A 259 26.42 -6.64 2.67
C LEU A 259 27.13 -6.62 1.30
N PRO A 260 26.97 -5.54 0.51
CA PRO A 260 27.77 -5.33 -0.69
C PRO A 260 29.27 -5.27 -0.37
N ALA A 261 30.09 -5.81 -1.26
CA ALA A 261 31.54 -5.87 -1.06
C ALA A 261 32.31 -5.60 -2.35
N LEU A 262 33.37 -4.81 -2.25
CA LEU A 262 34.35 -4.59 -3.31
C LEU A 262 35.55 -5.51 -3.13
N SER A 263 36.05 -6.01 -4.26
CA SER A 263 37.27 -6.82 -4.34
C SER A 263 38.15 -6.41 -5.52
N GLY A 264 39.42 -6.79 -5.46
CA GLY A 264 40.45 -6.47 -6.45
C GLY A 264 41.60 -5.64 -5.88
N THR A 265 42.60 -5.36 -6.71
CA THR A 265 43.76 -4.55 -6.33
C THR A 265 43.47 -3.08 -6.65
N PRO A 266 43.50 -2.15 -5.67
CA PRO A 266 43.22 -0.74 -5.87
C PRO A 266 44.40 -0.04 -6.54
N GLU A 267 44.61 -0.30 -7.83
CA GLU A 267 45.68 0.31 -8.65
C GLU A 267 45.12 0.77 -10.00
N THR A 268 45.68 1.85 -10.55
CA THR A 268 45.30 2.34 -11.88
C THR A 268 45.45 1.27 -12.97
N GLY A 269 44.51 1.22 -13.91
CA GLY A 269 44.49 0.21 -14.97
C GLY A 269 44.05 -1.20 -14.53
N ARG A 270 43.77 -1.43 -13.24
CA ARG A 270 43.15 -2.67 -12.75
C ARG A 270 41.63 -2.54 -12.72
N THR A 271 40.96 -3.69 -12.70
CA THR A 271 39.50 -3.76 -12.54
C THR A 271 39.16 -4.16 -11.13
N LEU A 272 38.28 -3.38 -10.48
CA LEU A 272 37.63 -3.73 -9.23
C LEU A 272 36.27 -4.35 -9.52
N THR A 273 35.85 -5.28 -8.67
CA THR A 273 34.58 -6.00 -8.80
C THR A 273 33.71 -5.72 -7.58
N LEU A 274 32.43 -5.46 -7.83
CA LEU A 274 31.38 -5.30 -6.85
C LEU A 274 30.54 -6.58 -6.77
N ASP A 275 30.50 -7.17 -5.59
CA ASP A 275 29.40 -8.04 -5.18
C ASP A 275 28.30 -7.15 -4.59
N VAL A 276 27.11 -7.18 -5.21
CA VAL A 276 25.96 -6.37 -4.77
C VAL A 276 25.29 -6.91 -3.50
N GLY A 277 25.77 -8.04 -2.98
CA GLY A 277 25.22 -8.70 -1.81
C GLY A 277 23.94 -9.49 -2.13
N THR A 278 23.30 -9.98 -1.08
CA THR A 278 22.05 -10.74 -1.17
C THR A 278 20.95 -10.08 -0.34
N TRP A 279 19.70 -10.34 -0.73
CA TRP A 279 18.50 -9.66 -0.23
C TRP A 279 17.42 -10.71 0.07
N ASP A 280 16.54 -10.41 1.03
CA ASP A 280 15.47 -11.32 1.48
C ASP A 280 14.32 -11.46 0.47
N ASP A 281 14.12 -10.43 -0.34
CA ASP A 281 13.11 -10.37 -1.40
C ASP A 281 13.73 -10.37 -2.80
N ALA A 282 12.89 -10.66 -3.82
CA ALA A 282 13.22 -10.34 -5.19
C ALA A 282 13.27 -8.81 -5.36
N VAL A 283 14.42 -8.29 -5.78
CA VAL A 283 14.70 -6.86 -5.87
C VAL A 283 15.27 -6.48 -7.23
N THR A 284 14.98 -5.26 -7.66
CA THR A 284 15.75 -4.57 -8.70
C THR A 284 16.93 -3.88 -8.05
N ILE A 285 18.14 -4.14 -8.55
CA ILE A 285 19.38 -3.54 -8.05
C ILE A 285 19.86 -2.45 -8.99
N GLU A 286 20.19 -1.29 -8.43
CA GLU A 286 20.96 -0.24 -9.06
C GLU A 286 22.21 0.04 -8.23
N GLN A 287 23.33 0.31 -8.91
CA GLN A 287 24.60 0.57 -8.25
C GLN A 287 25.28 1.77 -8.87
N GLN A 288 26.00 2.52 -8.02
CA GLN A 288 26.77 3.66 -8.44
C GLN A 288 28.13 3.62 -7.74
N TRP A 289 29.21 3.65 -8.52
CA TRP A 289 30.55 3.77 -7.97
C TRP A 289 30.83 5.21 -7.54
N MET A 290 31.52 5.33 -6.42
CA MET A 290 31.80 6.60 -5.75
C MET A 290 33.31 6.74 -5.55
N SER A 291 33.82 7.93 -5.82
CA SER A 291 35.19 8.34 -5.48
C SER A 291 35.16 9.13 -4.19
N CYS A 292 35.95 8.73 -3.21
CA CYS A 292 36.01 9.32 -1.89
C CYS A 292 37.42 9.91 -1.65
N PRO A 293 37.53 11.14 -1.14
CA PRO A 293 38.81 11.69 -0.69
C PRO A 293 39.46 10.80 0.37
N MET A 294 40.78 10.65 0.32
CA MET A 294 41.53 9.83 1.28
C MET A 294 41.29 10.26 2.75
N ASP A 295 41.18 11.56 2.97
CA ASP A 295 41.06 12.16 4.29
C ASP A 295 39.61 12.22 4.81
N ASP A 296 38.63 11.94 3.94
CA ASP A 296 37.21 11.98 4.28
C ASP A 296 36.41 10.97 3.45
N ALA A 297 36.31 9.75 3.97
CA ALA A 297 35.52 8.67 3.35
C ALA A 297 34.00 8.93 3.35
N SER A 298 33.52 10.03 3.96
CA SER A 298 32.11 10.43 3.93
C SER A 298 31.78 11.39 2.80
N ALA A 299 32.77 12.15 2.29
CA ALA A 299 32.63 13.12 1.21
C ALA A 299 32.77 12.51 -0.20
N CYS A 300 32.11 11.37 -0.43
CA CYS A 300 32.20 10.68 -1.72
C CYS A 300 31.39 11.36 -2.83
N THR A 301 31.90 11.29 -4.05
CA THR A 301 31.27 11.84 -5.27
C THR A 301 31.04 10.74 -6.30
N PRO A 302 29.92 10.78 -7.06
CA PRO A 302 29.66 9.78 -8.09
C PRO A 302 30.70 9.80 -9.21
N ILE A 303 31.20 8.61 -9.58
CA ILE A 303 32.03 8.43 -10.77
C ILE A 303 31.10 8.34 -11.98
N ALA A 304 31.15 9.34 -12.86
CA ALA A 304 30.23 9.44 -14.00
C ALA A 304 30.23 8.18 -14.89
N GLY A 305 29.05 7.61 -15.13
CA GLY A 305 28.85 6.44 -15.97
C GLY A 305 29.26 5.10 -15.35
N ALA A 306 29.79 5.09 -14.13
CA ALA A 306 30.18 3.87 -13.44
C ALA A 306 28.99 3.26 -12.69
N THR A 307 28.14 2.53 -13.42
CA THR A 307 26.94 1.85 -12.90
C THR A 307 26.98 0.33 -13.10
N GLY A 308 28.10 -0.23 -13.58
CA GLY A 308 28.28 -1.68 -13.70
C GLY A 308 28.71 -2.36 -12.40
N THR A 309 28.79 -3.69 -12.40
CA THR A 309 29.36 -4.48 -11.29
C THR A 309 30.89 -4.51 -11.30
N THR A 310 31.52 -3.84 -12.27
CA THR A 310 32.97 -3.71 -12.37
C THR A 310 33.36 -2.27 -12.65
N LEU A 311 34.50 -1.83 -12.09
CA LEU A 311 35.10 -0.53 -12.35
C LEU A 311 36.53 -0.71 -12.85
N LEU A 312 36.83 -0.25 -14.06
CA LEU A 312 38.22 -0.05 -14.49
C LEU A 312 38.75 1.22 -13.83
N VAL A 313 39.81 1.09 -13.04
CA VAL A 313 40.39 2.19 -12.28
C VAL A 313 41.14 3.13 -13.22
N GLY A 314 40.58 4.32 -13.45
CA GLY A 314 41.23 5.37 -14.24
C GLY A 314 42.29 6.15 -13.47
N GLU A 315 43.17 6.84 -14.18
CA GLU A 315 44.26 7.63 -13.59
C GLU A 315 43.76 8.79 -12.70
N THR A 316 42.56 9.32 -12.97
CA THR A 316 41.94 10.40 -12.18
C THR A 316 41.55 9.95 -10.76
N LEU A 317 41.49 8.64 -10.51
CA LEU A 317 41.20 8.09 -9.19
C LEU A 317 42.47 7.89 -8.34
N THR A 318 43.66 8.20 -8.86
CA THR A 318 44.91 8.09 -8.09
C THR A 318 44.81 8.85 -6.78
N ALA A 319 45.25 8.23 -5.69
CA ALA A 319 45.16 8.76 -4.33
C ALA A 319 43.72 9.01 -3.82
N GLN A 320 42.69 8.56 -4.53
CA GLN A 320 41.33 8.48 -4.02
C GLN A 320 41.08 7.11 -3.39
N MET A 321 40.02 7.00 -2.60
CA MET A 321 39.40 5.73 -2.27
C MET A 321 38.14 5.54 -3.11
N VAL A 322 37.66 4.31 -3.23
CA VAL A 322 36.43 4.00 -3.95
C VAL A 322 35.51 3.13 -3.11
N ARG A 323 34.22 3.37 -3.23
CA ARG A 323 33.15 2.49 -2.73
C ARG A 323 32.06 2.39 -3.79
N ALA A 324 31.12 1.48 -3.61
CA ALA A 324 29.88 1.47 -4.39
C ALA A 324 28.69 1.64 -3.47
N ASP A 325 27.75 2.47 -3.89
CA ASP A 325 26.44 2.59 -3.25
C ASP A 325 25.46 1.72 -4.04
N VAL A 326 24.83 0.76 -3.36
CA VAL A 326 23.90 -0.23 -3.92
C VAL A 326 22.50 0.07 -3.41
N THR A 327 21.57 0.28 -4.33
CA THR A 327 20.15 0.52 -4.05
C THR A 327 19.34 -0.68 -4.50
N ALA A 328 18.63 -1.31 -3.56
CA ALA A 328 17.68 -2.38 -3.82
C ALA A 328 16.25 -1.86 -3.71
N THR A 329 15.40 -2.25 -4.65
CA THR A 329 14.01 -1.80 -4.74
C THR A 329 13.05 -2.99 -4.86
N ASN A 330 12.00 -2.99 -4.05
CA ASN A 330 10.81 -3.83 -4.20
C ASN A 330 9.56 -2.92 -4.17
N PRO A 331 8.34 -3.43 -4.41
CA PRO A 331 7.11 -2.61 -4.31
C PRO A 331 6.86 -1.98 -2.93
N GLY A 332 7.49 -2.51 -1.87
CA GLY A 332 7.45 -1.97 -0.51
C GLY A 332 8.37 -0.78 -0.24
N GLY A 333 9.33 -0.51 -1.14
CA GLY A 333 10.20 0.64 -1.07
C GLY A 333 11.63 0.35 -1.50
N THR A 334 12.54 1.23 -1.09
CA THR A 334 13.96 1.19 -1.45
C THR A 334 14.83 1.11 -0.21
N MET A 335 15.97 0.42 -0.33
CA MET A 335 17.02 0.37 0.67
C MET A 335 18.36 0.62 -0.01
N MET A 336 19.17 1.53 0.53
CA MET A 336 20.49 1.84 0.01
C MET A 336 21.57 1.48 1.04
N LEU A 337 22.62 0.80 0.57
CA LEU A 337 23.79 0.42 1.36
C LEU A 337 25.07 0.73 0.61
N SER A 338 26.09 1.17 1.34
CA SER A 338 27.43 1.31 0.80
C SER A 338 28.22 0.02 1.01
N SER A 339 29.06 -0.34 0.05
CA SER A 339 30.06 -1.38 0.19
C SER A 339 31.16 -0.99 1.18
N ASN A 340 32.11 -1.90 1.44
CA ASN A 340 33.41 -1.49 1.97
C ASN A 340 34.10 -0.51 1.00
N THR A 341 34.99 0.29 1.56
CA THR A 341 35.85 1.19 0.82
C THR A 341 37.16 0.46 0.45
N LEU A 342 37.64 0.63 -0.78
CA LEU A 342 38.96 0.19 -1.24
C LEU A 342 39.84 1.40 -1.55
N GLY A 343 41.11 1.28 -1.22
CA GLY A 343 42.11 2.29 -1.51
C GLY A 343 43.06 2.54 -0.34
N PRO A 344 43.95 3.53 -0.48
CA PRO A 344 44.01 4.44 -1.62
C PRO A 344 44.38 3.75 -2.93
N ILE A 345 43.83 4.27 -4.02
CA ILE A 345 44.18 3.82 -5.36
C ILE A 345 45.63 4.21 -5.63
N GLY A 346 46.49 3.19 -5.73
CA GLY A 346 47.88 3.33 -6.10
C GLY A 346 48.08 3.45 -7.61
N VAL A 347 49.29 3.80 -8.02
CA VAL A 347 49.70 3.75 -9.43
C VAL A 347 50.11 2.32 -9.76
N ALA A 348 49.62 1.76 -10.87
CA ALA A 348 50.09 0.45 -11.32
C ALA A 348 51.61 0.45 -11.55
N LYS A 349 52.25 -0.59 -11.02
CA LYS A 349 53.68 -0.81 -11.22
C LYS A 349 53.93 -1.72 -12.41
N VAL A 350 54.94 -1.37 -13.20
CA VAL A 350 55.42 -2.16 -14.35
C VAL A 350 56.86 -2.58 -14.11
N PRO A 351 57.28 -3.78 -14.57
CA PRO A 351 58.67 -4.18 -14.48
C PRO A 351 59.52 -3.36 -15.46
N VAL A 352 60.65 -2.82 -15.00
CA VAL A 352 61.59 -2.14 -15.89
C VAL A 352 62.13 -3.13 -16.93
N PRO A 353 62.10 -2.81 -18.24
CA PRO A 353 62.61 -3.70 -19.28
C PRO A 353 64.14 -3.78 -19.24
N LEU A 354 64.69 -4.88 -19.75
CA LEU A 354 66.12 -4.96 -20.03
C LEU A 354 66.41 -4.29 -21.37
N VAL A 355 67.13 -3.16 -21.33
CA VAL A 355 67.49 -2.40 -22.54
C VAL A 355 69.00 -2.32 -22.77
N LEU A 356 69.80 -2.93 -21.90
CA LEU A 356 71.26 -2.99 -22.04
C LEU A 356 71.65 -3.64 -23.37
N GLY A 357 72.54 -2.98 -24.12
CA GLY A 357 73.02 -3.44 -25.42
C GLY A 357 72.09 -3.17 -26.60
N LEU A 358 70.88 -2.65 -26.37
CA LEU A 358 69.97 -2.24 -27.45
C LEU A 358 70.39 -0.91 -28.08
N GLN A 359 70.00 -0.70 -29.34
CA GLN A 359 70.02 0.64 -29.93
C GLN A 359 69.11 1.57 -29.11
N LEU A 360 69.50 2.84 -28.99
CA LEU A 360 68.77 3.82 -28.18
C LEU A 360 67.30 3.91 -28.59
N GLY A 361 66.98 3.91 -29.89
CA GLY A 361 65.59 3.97 -30.38
C GLY A 361 64.73 2.78 -29.94
N ASP A 362 65.27 1.56 -30.03
CA ASP A 362 64.58 0.34 -29.58
C ASP A 362 64.37 0.35 -28.06
N GLY A 363 65.41 0.76 -27.32
CA GLY A 363 65.35 0.89 -25.86
C GLY A 363 64.31 1.91 -25.40
N GLN A 364 64.24 3.07 -26.04
CA GLN A 364 63.22 4.09 -25.77
C GLN A 364 61.82 3.57 -26.08
N THR A 365 61.65 2.91 -27.23
CA THR A 365 60.37 2.34 -27.64
C THR A 365 59.85 1.32 -26.62
N LEU A 366 60.71 0.45 -26.09
CA LEU A 366 60.34 -0.53 -25.05
C LEU A 366 59.96 0.13 -23.71
N ILE A 367 60.68 1.18 -23.31
CA ILE A 367 60.40 1.95 -22.09
C ILE A 367 59.05 2.67 -22.22
N ASP A 368 58.84 3.37 -23.34
CA ASP A 368 57.62 4.14 -23.61
C ASP A 368 56.39 3.22 -23.73
N ALA A 369 56.54 2.03 -24.33
CA ALA A 369 55.47 1.04 -24.45
C ALA A 369 54.94 0.54 -23.09
N LEU A 370 55.75 0.62 -22.03
CA LEU A 370 55.36 0.26 -20.67
C LEU A 370 54.85 1.47 -19.86
N GLY A 371 54.78 2.66 -20.48
CA GLY A 371 54.41 3.90 -19.83
C GLY A 371 55.48 4.42 -18.87
N LEU A 372 56.75 4.06 -19.08
CA LEU A 372 57.90 4.65 -18.39
C LEU A 372 58.47 5.79 -19.24
N THR A 373 59.43 6.56 -18.71
CA THR A 373 60.11 7.61 -19.48
C THR A 373 61.61 7.35 -19.56
N ALA A 374 62.22 7.55 -20.73
CA ALA A 374 63.66 7.39 -20.92
C ALA A 374 64.39 8.74 -20.77
N ASN A 375 65.29 8.86 -19.81
CA ASN A 375 66.19 10.02 -19.69
C ASN A 375 67.58 9.65 -20.22
N VAL A 376 68.09 10.35 -21.23
CA VAL A 376 69.32 9.95 -21.94
C VAL A 376 70.50 10.81 -21.52
N ILE A 377 71.59 10.15 -21.10
CA ILE A 377 72.90 10.76 -20.82
C ILE A 377 73.90 10.27 -21.87
N GLY A 378 74.47 11.18 -22.63
CA GLY A 378 75.45 10.90 -23.68
C GLY A 378 75.06 11.51 -25.04
N GLN A 379 75.76 11.12 -26.10
CA GLN A 379 75.38 11.55 -27.45
C GLN A 379 74.05 10.90 -27.85
N ASN A 380 73.02 11.73 -28.02
CA ASN A 380 71.72 11.29 -28.52
C ASN A 380 71.78 11.17 -30.05
N SER A 381 72.03 9.96 -30.53
CA SER A 381 72.12 9.62 -31.94
C SER A 381 71.43 8.29 -32.18
N TRP A 382 70.89 8.09 -33.37
CA TRP A 382 70.31 6.80 -33.80
C TRP A 382 71.34 5.66 -33.76
N CYS A 383 72.64 5.98 -33.75
CA CYS A 383 73.76 5.05 -33.66
C CYS A 383 74.28 4.84 -32.22
N SER A 384 73.56 5.34 -31.21
CA SER A 384 73.93 5.16 -29.81
C SER A 384 73.39 3.84 -29.25
N VAL A 385 74.20 3.17 -28.45
CA VAL A 385 73.83 1.92 -27.74
C VAL A 385 73.77 2.17 -26.23
N VAL A 386 72.79 1.54 -25.58
CA VAL A 386 72.63 1.63 -24.13
C VAL A 386 73.70 0.80 -23.41
N LEU A 387 74.56 1.48 -22.64
CA LEU A 387 75.61 0.83 -21.86
C LEU A 387 75.13 0.49 -20.44
N THR A 388 74.39 1.41 -19.83
CA THR A 388 73.86 1.22 -18.48
C THR A 388 72.45 1.79 -18.37
N GLN A 389 71.66 1.22 -17.47
CA GLN A 389 70.35 1.71 -17.06
C GLN A 389 70.35 1.96 -15.54
N SER A 390 69.68 3.02 -15.09
CA SER A 390 69.68 3.40 -13.67
C SER A 390 68.87 2.47 -12.77
N ILE A 391 67.93 1.71 -13.32
CA ILE A 391 67.07 0.81 -12.58
C ILE A 391 67.25 -0.60 -13.14
N GLN A 392 67.45 -1.58 -12.26
CA GLN A 392 67.65 -2.97 -12.67
C GLN A 392 66.40 -3.52 -13.38
N ALA A 393 66.61 -4.25 -14.47
CA ALA A 393 65.54 -4.94 -15.19
C ALA A 393 64.74 -5.87 -14.25
N GLY A 394 63.41 -5.87 -14.40
CA GLY A 394 62.49 -6.62 -13.54
C GLY A 394 62.07 -5.88 -12.26
N THR A 395 62.71 -4.76 -11.91
CA THR A 395 62.28 -3.93 -10.77
C THR A 395 60.89 -3.34 -11.07
N LEU A 396 59.93 -3.52 -10.16
CA LEU A 396 58.60 -2.92 -10.28
C LEU A 396 58.65 -1.44 -9.91
N VAL A 397 58.34 -0.58 -10.88
CA VAL A 397 58.29 0.88 -10.70
C VAL A 397 56.93 1.42 -11.16
N GLU A 398 56.52 2.56 -10.63
CA GLU A 398 55.27 3.21 -11.04
C GLU A 398 55.37 3.67 -12.49
N ARG A 399 54.26 3.59 -13.24
CA ARG A 399 54.19 4.24 -14.55
C ARG A 399 54.56 5.72 -14.43
N GLY A 400 55.25 6.25 -15.44
CA GLY A 400 55.83 7.59 -15.47
C GLY A 400 57.25 7.66 -14.89
N THR A 401 57.73 6.62 -14.18
CA THR A 401 59.09 6.61 -13.62
C THR A 401 60.13 6.78 -14.72
N ALA A 402 61.10 7.66 -14.49
CA ALA A 402 62.21 7.90 -15.41
C ALA A 402 63.34 6.87 -15.24
N VAL A 403 63.65 6.15 -16.31
CA VAL A 403 64.82 5.27 -16.41
C VAL A 403 65.92 6.04 -17.11
N THR A 404 67.03 6.29 -16.40
CA THR A 404 68.17 6.99 -16.97
C THR A 404 69.07 6.00 -17.72
N LEU A 405 69.31 6.28 -18.99
CA LEU A 405 70.13 5.50 -19.90
C LEU A 405 71.44 6.24 -20.13
N THR A 406 72.57 5.59 -19.83
CA THR A 406 73.87 6.10 -20.29
C THR A 406 74.21 5.42 -21.59
N VAL A 407 74.46 6.22 -22.63
CA VAL A 407 74.71 5.74 -23.99
C VAL A 407 76.09 6.13 -24.47
N ALA A 408 76.65 5.31 -25.36
CA ALA A 408 77.84 5.67 -26.12
C ALA A 408 77.53 5.62 -27.61
N TYR A 409 78.09 6.60 -28.33
CA TYR A 409 78.06 6.63 -29.78
C TYR A 409 79.00 5.56 -30.32
N GLN A 410 78.51 4.72 -31.23
CA GLN A 410 79.35 3.78 -31.95
C GLN A 410 79.91 4.46 -33.22
N GLN A 411 81.21 4.29 -33.49
CA GLN A 411 81.83 4.88 -34.69
C GLN A 411 81.36 4.23 -36.00
N PHE A 412 80.79 3.02 -35.91
CA PHE A 412 80.29 2.27 -37.07
C PHE A 412 78.88 1.76 -36.76
N CYS A 413 77.86 2.37 -37.36
CA CYS A 413 76.53 1.79 -37.41
C CYS A 413 76.10 1.63 -38.87
N LEU A 414 75.67 0.42 -39.18
CA LEU A 414 75.07 0.10 -40.46
C LEU A 414 73.56 0.22 -40.32
N PHE A 415 72.99 1.22 -40.99
CA PHE A 415 71.56 1.25 -41.24
C PHE A 415 71.25 0.20 -42.30
N LEU A 416 70.72 -0.93 -41.88
CA LEU A 416 70.06 -1.88 -42.78
C LEU A 416 68.59 -1.45 -42.86
N PRO A 417 68.12 -0.85 -43.97
CA PRO A 417 66.70 -0.57 -44.12
C PRO A 417 65.92 -1.87 -43.98
N ASP A 418 64.72 -1.77 -43.42
CA ASP A 418 63.81 -2.88 -43.20
C ASP A 418 63.67 -3.73 -44.48
N LEU A 419 64.24 -4.94 -44.44
CA LEU A 419 64.22 -5.89 -45.55
C LEU A 419 62.81 -6.48 -45.75
N GLY A 420 61.85 -6.21 -44.86
CA GLY A 420 60.46 -6.64 -44.99
C GLY A 420 59.74 -6.04 -46.22
N ALA A 421 60.25 -4.95 -46.79
CA ALA A 421 59.76 -4.39 -48.05
C ALA A 421 60.46 -4.94 -49.30
N ILE A 422 61.58 -5.67 -49.15
CA ILE A 422 62.34 -6.25 -50.27
C ILE A 422 61.86 -7.69 -50.46
N ASN A 423 60.68 -7.80 -51.07
CA ASN A 423 60.15 -9.08 -51.53
C ASN A 423 61.13 -9.68 -52.59
N ASP A 424 61.76 -10.80 -52.25
CA ASP A 424 62.33 -11.80 -53.17
C ASP A 424 63.38 -11.37 -54.22
N ARG A 425 64.23 -10.36 -53.96
CA ARG A 425 65.45 -10.18 -54.76
C ARG A 425 66.69 -10.09 -53.87
N TYR A 426 67.48 -11.17 -53.88
CA TYR A 426 68.90 -11.18 -53.51
C TYR A 426 69.65 -10.19 -54.41
N LEU A 427 69.64 -8.91 -54.05
CA LEU A 427 70.62 -7.95 -54.56
C LEU A 427 71.81 -8.00 -53.60
N PRO A 428 72.99 -8.48 -54.03
CA PRO A 428 74.21 -8.28 -53.24
C PRO A 428 74.46 -6.77 -53.18
N PHE A 429 74.34 -6.17 -52.00
CA PHE A 429 74.82 -4.83 -51.76
C PHE A 429 76.20 -4.94 -51.13
N GLU A 430 77.21 -4.38 -51.79
CA GLU A 430 78.54 -4.21 -51.20
C GLU A 430 78.49 -3.02 -50.25
N ILE A 431 78.81 -3.25 -48.98
CA ILE A 431 79.10 -2.19 -48.02
C ILE A 431 80.60 -1.95 -48.06
N THR A 432 81.01 -0.85 -48.70
CA THR A 432 82.39 -0.35 -48.57
C THR A 432 82.49 0.44 -47.26
N ILE A 433 83.18 -0.12 -46.26
CA ILE A 433 83.50 0.57 -45.01
C ILE A 433 84.83 1.32 -45.21
N PRO A 434 84.85 2.66 -45.31
CA PRO A 434 86.12 3.38 -45.27
C PRO A 434 86.66 3.32 -43.84
N LEU A 435 87.72 2.55 -43.62
CA LEU A 435 88.52 2.62 -42.41
C LEU A 435 89.28 3.96 -42.43
N GLN A 436 88.73 5.00 -41.83
CA GLN A 436 89.54 6.15 -41.41
C GLN A 436 90.29 5.73 -40.15
N GLN A 437 91.59 5.42 -40.29
CA GLN A 437 92.49 5.34 -39.14
C GLN A 437 92.53 6.73 -38.49
N GLY A 438 91.90 6.87 -37.33
CA GLY A 438 92.08 8.05 -36.50
C GLY A 438 93.51 8.05 -35.94
N GLU A 439 94.29 9.06 -36.28
CA GLU A 439 95.46 9.43 -35.49
C GLU A 439 94.97 9.85 -34.10
N GLY A 440 95.41 9.12 -33.07
CA GLY A 440 95.09 9.41 -31.67
C GLY A 440 95.78 10.69 -31.17
N PRO A 441 95.46 11.17 -29.95
CA PRO A 441 96.31 12.13 -29.27
C PRO A 441 97.70 11.55 -28.92
#